data_AF-W2YY63-F1
#
_entry.id   AF-W2YY63-F1
#
_cell.length_a   1.000
_cell.length_b   1.000
_cell.length_c   1.000
_cell.angle_alpha   90.00
_cell.angle_beta   90.00
_cell.angle_gamma   90.00
#
_symmetry.space_group_name_H-M   'P 1'
#
loop_
_entity.id
_entity.type
_entity.pdbx_description
1 polymer ?
#
loop_
_entity_poly.entity_id
_entity_poly.type
_entity_poly.pdbx_seq_one_letter_code
_entity_poly.pdbx_strand_id
1 'polypeptide(L)'
;MLTTFTSVAVLSSTLLLQTQAHQVVYVPSPTWTRANSTSTERRVLWNPLSFLEKEGYTTQENFTQYQVDNGYKSLRDFMDNAKYSVTDGADQACGWTDPKGVPQQIPEDGTMRTSGYTHDGPCEIYMGDTLALSYLNCHESITDQTFKLDYSACGDSCVLYWYWLGVRYLKKKYSWQVYKECIPLYSGSGGAPSTEVSAAGSAAAPEADSTTVGSSNETPTESTEAPTSSTIEPVETTQTEAPSTDTASTPTPATTPKCKAARKRIRT
;
A
#
# COMPACT_ATOMS: atom_id res chain seq x y z
N MET A 1 -41.54 41.58 -26.50
CA MET A 1 -40.23 41.16 -27.05
C MET A 1 -39.33 40.79 -25.88
N LEU A 2 -39.05 39.48 -25.79
CA LEU A 2 -37.83 38.81 -25.33
C LEU A 2 -37.23 39.17 -23.96
N THR A 3 -37.62 38.39 -22.95
CA THR A 3 -36.81 38.09 -21.76
C THR A 3 -35.73 37.08 -22.11
N THR A 4 -34.46 37.46 -21.95
CA THR A 4 -33.29 36.60 -22.16
C THR A 4 -32.93 35.87 -20.87
N PHE A 5 -32.96 34.53 -20.89
CA PHE A 5 -32.40 33.69 -19.83
C PHE A 5 -30.97 33.30 -20.21
N THR A 6 -29.98 33.83 -19.50
CA THR A 6 -28.58 33.41 -19.58
C THR A 6 -28.40 32.13 -18.76
N SER A 7 -28.24 30.99 -19.43
CA SER A 7 -27.89 29.73 -18.78
C SER A 7 -26.37 29.67 -18.56
N VAL A 8 -25.94 29.59 -17.31
CA VAL A 8 -24.54 29.36 -16.92
C VAL A 8 -24.29 27.85 -16.94
N ALA A 9 -23.51 27.37 -17.91
CA ALA A 9 -23.06 25.99 -17.94
C ALA A 9 -21.85 25.82 -16.99
N VAL A 10 -22.06 25.16 -15.86
CA VAL A 10 -20.98 24.77 -14.94
C VAL A 10 -20.34 23.49 -15.46
N LEU A 11 -19.20 23.60 -16.14
CA LEU A 11 -18.36 22.46 -16.52
C LEU A 11 -17.66 21.94 -15.26
N SER A 12 -18.29 20.98 -14.58
CA SER A 12 -17.64 20.22 -13.51
C SER A 12 -16.64 19.24 -14.11
N SER A 13 -15.41 19.71 -14.36
CA SER A 13 -14.27 18.85 -14.65
C SER A 13 -13.96 18.02 -13.40
N THR A 14 -14.46 16.78 -13.38
CA THR A 14 -14.03 15.79 -12.39
C THR A 14 -12.61 15.36 -12.76
N LEU A 15 -11.63 15.99 -12.12
CA LEU A 15 -10.25 15.53 -12.16
C LEU A 15 -10.22 14.15 -11.50
N LEU A 16 -10.23 13.09 -12.31
CA LEU A 16 -9.92 11.74 -11.85
C LEU A 16 -8.46 11.75 -11.42
N LEU A 17 -8.18 12.05 -10.14
CA LEU A 17 -6.92 11.70 -9.54
C LEU A 17 -6.84 10.18 -9.55
N GLN A 18 -6.26 9.62 -10.61
CA GLN A 18 -5.67 8.30 -10.53
C GLN A 18 -4.48 8.44 -9.60
N THR A 19 -4.72 8.25 -8.30
CA THR A 19 -3.66 8.05 -7.33
C THR A 19 -3.00 6.72 -7.66
N GLN A 20 -2.04 6.76 -8.58
CA GLN A 20 -1.12 5.67 -8.82
C GLN A 20 -0.27 5.55 -7.55
N ALA A 21 -0.70 4.67 -6.64
CA ALA A 21 -0.01 4.41 -5.39
C ALA A 21 1.31 3.72 -5.71
N HIS A 22 2.36 4.52 -5.84
CA HIS A 22 3.73 4.05 -5.91
C HIS A 22 4.25 3.96 -4.49
N GLN A 23 4.82 2.81 -4.09
CA GLN A 23 5.44 2.68 -2.79
C GLN A 23 6.88 2.24 -2.85
N VAL A 24 7.68 2.86 -1.98
CA VAL A 24 9.13 2.71 -1.95
C VAL A 24 9.71 3.06 -0.57
N VAL A 25 10.80 2.40 -0.19
CA VAL A 25 11.67 2.83 0.92
C VAL A 25 12.72 3.82 0.40
N TYR A 26 12.76 5.01 1.00
CA TYR A 26 13.73 6.05 0.68
C TYR A 26 14.98 6.00 1.56
N VAL A 27 14.81 5.62 2.83
CA VAL A 27 15.90 5.55 3.81
C VAL A 27 15.68 4.33 4.70
N PRO A 28 16.66 3.42 4.80
CA PRO A 28 17.85 3.31 3.94
C PRO A 28 17.44 2.97 2.49
N SER A 29 18.13 3.55 1.50
CA SER A 29 17.73 3.42 0.09
C SER A 29 18.11 2.05 -0.49
N PRO A 30 17.22 1.34 -1.18
CA PRO A 30 17.57 0.08 -1.83
C PRO A 30 18.51 0.29 -3.03
N THR A 31 19.29 -0.74 -3.31
CA THR A 31 19.93 -0.86 -4.64
C THR A 31 18.93 -1.46 -5.61
N TRP A 32 18.65 -0.77 -6.71
CA TRP A 32 17.70 -1.23 -7.73
C TRP A 32 18.39 -2.11 -8.77
N THR A 33 17.71 -3.16 -9.21
CA THR A 33 18.15 -4.06 -10.31
C THR A 33 18.06 -3.41 -11.69
N ARG A 34 17.43 -2.23 -11.78
CA ARG A 34 17.24 -1.44 -13.00
C ARG A 34 17.43 0.04 -12.69
N ALA A 35 17.63 0.85 -13.73
CA ALA A 35 17.70 2.30 -13.58
C ALA A 35 16.41 2.86 -12.95
N ASN A 36 16.56 3.79 -12.00
CA ASN A 36 15.47 4.39 -11.23
C ASN A 36 15.52 5.94 -11.23
N SER A 37 16.17 6.51 -12.24
CA SER A 37 16.53 7.93 -12.31
C SER A 37 15.39 8.80 -12.84
N THR A 38 14.56 8.28 -13.74
CA THR A 38 13.46 9.01 -14.37
C THR A 38 12.10 8.66 -13.77
N SER A 39 11.09 9.52 -13.99
CA SER A 39 9.73 9.22 -13.55
C SER A 39 9.14 8.00 -14.24
N THR A 40 9.52 7.75 -15.50
CA THR A 40 9.07 6.57 -16.26
C THR A 40 9.64 5.28 -15.69
N GLU A 41 10.92 5.29 -15.32
CA GLU A 41 11.57 4.18 -14.65
C GLU A 41 10.90 3.87 -13.30
N ARG A 42 10.74 4.90 -12.46
CA ARG A 42 10.04 4.80 -11.16
C ARG A 42 8.63 4.23 -11.27
N ARG A 43 7.89 4.61 -12.31
CA ARG A 43 6.53 4.10 -12.55
C ARG A 43 6.47 2.60 -12.76
N VAL A 44 7.57 1.95 -13.15
CA VAL A 44 7.64 0.50 -13.23
C VAL A 44 8.03 -0.10 -11.89
N LEU A 45 9.08 0.46 -11.27
CA LEU A 45 9.71 -0.14 -10.11
C LEU A 45 8.91 0.00 -8.81
N TRP A 46 8.12 1.08 -8.68
CA TRP A 46 7.40 1.40 -7.44
C TRP A 46 5.94 0.97 -7.44
N ASN A 47 5.46 0.37 -8.53
CA ASN A 47 4.11 -0.18 -8.60
C ASN A 47 4.00 -1.47 -7.76
N PRO A 48 2.75 -1.90 -7.43
CA PRO A 48 2.53 -3.24 -6.90
C PRO A 48 3.25 -4.30 -7.74
N LEU A 49 4.02 -5.15 -7.08
CA LEU A 49 4.66 -6.30 -7.71
C LEU A 49 3.61 -7.29 -8.21
N SER A 50 2.49 -7.40 -7.50
CA SER A 50 1.37 -8.26 -7.87
C SER A 50 0.04 -7.64 -7.43
N PHE A 51 -1.01 -7.97 -8.18
CA PHE A 51 -2.41 -7.69 -7.85
C PHE A 51 -3.09 -9.04 -7.63
N LEU A 52 -3.30 -9.45 -6.38
CA LEU A 52 -3.64 -10.84 -6.06
C LEU A 52 -5.02 -11.26 -6.59
N GLU A 53 -5.93 -10.30 -6.84
CA GLU A 53 -7.19 -10.60 -7.53
C GLU A 53 -6.98 -11.15 -8.95
N LYS A 54 -5.86 -10.85 -9.60
CA LYS A 54 -5.48 -11.40 -10.92
C LYS A 54 -4.83 -12.78 -10.81
N GLU A 55 -4.39 -13.14 -9.62
CA GLU A 55 -3.75 -14.42 -9.27
C GLU A 55 -4.76 -15.44 -8.73
N GLY A 56 -6.06 -15.11 -8.78
CA GLY A 56 -7.15 -16.01 -8.37
C GLY A 56 -7.56 -15.89 -6.90
N TYR A 57 -7.02 -14.92 -6.16
CA TYR A 57 -7.41 -14.71 -4.75
C TYR A 57 -8.80 -14.06 -4.67
N THR A 58 -9.61 -14.57 -3.74
CA THR A 58 -10.83 -13.87 -3.31
C THR A 58 -10.43 -12.81 -2.28
N THR A 59 -10.24 -11.59 -2.75
CA THR A 59 -9.82 -10.45 -1.93
C THR A 59 -10.95 -9.96 -1.03
N GLN A 60 -10.63 -9.57 0.20
CA GLN A 60 -11.55 -9.04 1.21
C GLN A 60 -10.91 -7.88 1.98
N GLU A 61 -11.70 -7.15 2.76
CA GLU A 61 -11.24 -6.03 3.59
C GLU A 61 -10.17 -6.47 4.59
N ASN A 62 -10.46 -7.53 5.35
CA ASN A 62 -9.60 -8.00 6.41
C ASN A 62 -8.63 -9.09 5.88
N PHE A 63 -7.48 -8.65 5.38
CA PHE A 63 -6.42 -9.56 4.94
C PHE A 63 -5.81 -10.35 6.11
N THR A 64 -5.66 -9.75 7.30
CA THR A 64 -5.14 -10.46 8.48
C THR A 64 -6.00 -11.67 8.85
N GLN A 65 -7.32 -11.55 8.77
CA GLN A 65 -8.23 -12.69 8.97
C GLN A 65 -7.99 -13.77 7.90
N TYR A 66 -7.82 -13.36 6.64
CA TYR A 66 -7.49 -14.30 5.56
C TYR A 66 -6.18 -15.06 5.85
N GLN A 67 -5.14 -14.39 6.36
CA GLN A 67 -3.88 -15.04 6.72
C GLN A 67 -4.11 -16.16 7.74
N VAL A 68 -4.84 -15.85 8.82
CA VAL A 68 -5.15 -16.81 9.89
C VAL A 68 -5.96 -17.98 9.35
N ASP A 69 -7.03 -17.71 8.59
CA ASP A 69 -7.92 -18.73 8.04
C ASP A 69 -7.21 -19.69 7.07
N ASN A 70 -6.12 -19.22 6.44
CA ASN A 70 -5.32 -19.99 5.49
C ASN A 70 -3.98 -20.47 6.07
N GLY A 71 -3.77 -20.32 7.38
CA GLY A 71 -2.63 -20.90 8.09
C GLY A 71 -1.29 -20.18 7.92
N TYR A 72 -1.30 -18.94 7.43
CA TYR A 72 -0.09 -18.10 7.37
C TYR A 72 0.18 -17.45 8.72
N LYS A 73 1.43 -17.53 9.18
CA LYS A 73 1.85 -17.08 10.51
C LYS A 73 2.17 -15.59 10.59
N SER A 74 2.53 -14.99 9.46
CA SER A 74 2.93 -13.59 9.35
C SER A 74 2.71 -13.08 7.92
N LEU A 75 2.86 -11.77 7.70
CA LEU A 75 2.83 -11.22 6.35
C LEU A 75 3.98 -11.76 5.50
N ARG A 76 5.19 -11.81 6.05
CA ARG A 76 6.35 -12.42 5.39
C ARG A 76 6.07 -13.87 5.00
N ASP A 77 5.50 -14.67 5.91
CA ASP A 77 5.14 -16.07 5.61
C ASP A 77 4.16 -16.17 4.42
N PHE A 78 3.15 -15.31 4.39
CA PHE A 78 2.26 -15.23 3.22
C PHE A 78 3.03 -14.81 1.96
N MET A 79 3.81 -13.75 2.02
CA MET A 79 4.51 -13.20 0.85
C MET A 79 5.58 -14.15 0.29
N ASP A 80 6.21 -14.96 1.14
CA ASP A 80 7.26 -15.90 0.76
C ASP A 80 6.69 -17.23 0.25
N ASN A 81 5.56 -17.69 0.81
CA ASN A 81 5.05 -19.05 0.57
C ASN A 81 3.73 -19.14 -0.20
N ALA A 82 2.97 -18.05 -0.33
CA ALA A 82 1.72 -18.07 -1.09
C ALA A 82 1.97 -18.19 -2.59
N LYS A 83 0.99 -18.76 -3.31
CA LYS A 83 1.08 -18.96 -4.76
C LYS A 83 0.61 -17.72 -5.50
N TYR A 84 1.53 -16.91 -5.97
CA TYR A 84 1.27 -15.77 -6.86
C TYR A 84 2.55 -15.42 -7.61
N SER A 85 2.40 -14.81 -8.78
CA SER A 85 3.52 -14.28 -9.54
C SER A 85 3.73 -12.80 -9.24
N VAL A 86 4.98 -12.36 -9.25
CA VAL A 86 5.33 -10.94 -9.32
C VAL A 86 5.51 -10.50 -10.78
N THR A 87 5.58 -9.19 -11.00
CA THR A 87 5.79 -8.57 -12.30
C THR A 87 7.02 -9.16 -13.00
N ASP A 88 6.89 -9.46 -14.30
CA ASP A 88 7.94 -10.09 -15.09
C ASP A 88 9.31 -9.42 -14.96
N GLY A 89 10.29 -10.20 -14.50
CA GLY A 89 11.67 -9.78 -14.29
C GLY A 89 11.98 -9.23 -12.90
N ALA A 90 10.97 -9.05 -12.03
CA ALA A 90 11.17 -8.82 -10.62
C ALA A 90 11.48 -10.14 -9.90
N ASP A 91 12.24 -10.07 -8.83
CA ASP A 91 12.53 -11.21 -7.96
C ASP A 91 11.36 -11.49 -7.01
N GLN A 92 11.09 -12.78 -6.75
CA GLN A 92 9.99 -13.18 -5.87
C GLN A 92 10.24 -12.81 -4.41
N ALA A 93 11.47 -12.69 -3.92
CA ALA A 93 11.73 -12.27 -2.54
C ALA A 93 11.85 -10.74 -2.45
N CYS A 94 12.61 -10.14 -3.37
CA CYS A 94 13.08 -8.76 -3.25
C CYS A 94 12.50 -7.77 -4.27
N GLY A 95 11.56 -8.21 -5.11
CA GLY A 95 10.94 -7.36 -6.12
C GLY A 95 11.99 -6.81 -7.08
N TRP A 96 12.07 -5.48 -7.20
CA TRP A 96 13.03 -4.81 -8.08
C TRP A 96 14.36 -4.45 -7.40
N THR A 97 14.58 -4.88 -6.17
CA THR A 97 15.76 -4.52 -5.37
C THR A 97 16.75 -5.68 -5.28
N ASP A 98 18.04 -5.36 -5.20
CA ASP A 98 19.12 -6.34 -5.12
C ASP A 98 19.58 -6.52 -3.67
N PRO A 99 19.32 -7.68 -3.02
CA PRO A 99 19.79 -7.95 -1.66
C PRO A 99 21.32 -8.08 -1.56
N LYS A 100 22.03 -8.17 -2.69
CA LYS A 100 23.50 -8.19 -2.79
C LYS A 100 24.05 -6.92 -3.42
N GLY A 101 23.20 -5.89 -3.57
CA GLY A 101 23.60 -4.58 -4.07
C GLY A 101 24.49 -3.81 -3.09
N VAL A 102 24.72 -2.54 -3.37
CA VAL A 102 25.56 -1.66 -2.54
C VAL A 102 24.95 -1.50 -1.14
N PRO A 103 25.61 -2.00 -0.07
CA PRO A 103 25.08 -1.90 1.28
C PRO A 103 24.94 -0.45 1.73
N GLN A 104 23.85 -0.14 2.42
CA GLN A 104 23.63 1.16 3.05
C GLN A 104 24.09 1.14 4.50
N GLN A 105 24.66 2.25 4.97
CA GLN A 105 24.94 2.39 6.40
C GLN A 105 23.60 2.45 7.16
N ILE A 106 23.51 1.72 8.27
CA ILE A 106 22.39 1.86 9.20
C ILE A 106 22.31 3.33 9.66
N PRO A 107 21.16 4.01 9.53
CA PRO A 107 21.00 5.39 9.99
C PRO A 107 21.30 5.51 11.49
N GLU A 108 22.24 6.38 11.86
CA GLU A 108 22.71 6.52 13.24
C GLU A 108 21.60 6.91 14.22
N ASP A 109 20.61 7.64 13.73
CA ASP A 109 19.45 8.06 14.50
C ASP A 109 18.28 7.06 14.42
N GLY A 110 18.45 5.91 13.78
CA GLY A 110 17.42 4.89 13.60
C GLY A 110 16.30 5.31 12.64
N THR A 111 16.51 6.31 11.78
CA THR A 111 15.49 6.75 10.83
C THR A 111 15.16 5.68 9.78
N MET A 112 13.88 5.52 9.51
CA MET A 112 13.37 4.91 8.29
C MET A 112 12.44 5.89 7.60
N ARG A 113 12.50 5.97 6.28
CA ARG A 113 11.60 6.81 5.48
C ARG A 113 11.05 6.03 4.29
N THR A 114 9.75 6.11 4.09
CA THR A 114 9.03 5.52 2.95
C THR A 114 8.21 6.59 2.24
N SER A 115 7.59 6.27 1.11
CA SER A 115 6.55 7.11 0.49
C SER A 115 5.23 7.16 1.27
N GLY A 116 5.11 6.39 2.35
CA GLY A 116 3.95 6.36 3.24
C GLY A 116 2.89 5.34 2.82
N TYR A 117 2.25 4.70 3.78
CA TYR A 117 1.26 3.65 3.51
C TYR A 117 -0.06 4.29 3.07
N THR A 118 -0.40 4.26 1.77
CA THR A 118 -1.58 4.97 1.22
C THR A 118 -2.87 4.15 1.21
N HIS A 119 -2.78 2.88 1.56
CA HIS A 119 -3.90 1.93 1.61
C HIS A 119 -3.87 1.19 2.92
N ASP A 120 -5.04 0.77 3.41
CA ASP A 120 -5.10 -0.09 4.58
C ASP A 120 -4.32 -1.37 4.35
N GLY A 121 -3.83 -2.00 5.42
CA GLY A 121 -3.28 -3.34 5.36
C GLY A 121 -1.94 -3.49 6.07
N PRO A 122 -1.50 -4.75 6.28
CA PRO A 122 -0.38 -5.03 7.15
C PRO A 122 0.94 -4.70 6.49
N CYS A 123 1.92 -4.37 7.32
CA CYS A 123 3.32 -4.33 6.94
C CYS A 123 4.18 -5.04 7.99
N GLU A 124 5.28 -5.59 7.54
CA GLU A 124 6.31 -6.17 8.39
C GLU A 124 7.69 -5.73 7.89
N ILE A 125 8.60 -5.50 8.83
CA ILE A 125 9.98 -5.16 8.55
C ILE A 125 10.88 -6.10 9.33
N TYR A 126 11.80 -6.75 8.64
CA TYR A 126 12.75 -7.70 9.23
C TYR A 126 14.18 -7.23 9.04
N MET A 127 15.03 -7.50 10.03
CA MET A 127 16.49 -7.44 9.94
C MET A 127 17.00 -8.88 9.84
N GLY A 128 17.34 -9.32 8.63
CA GLY A 128 17.56 -10.73 8.34
C GLY A 128 16.30 -11.55 8.65
N ASP A 129 16.40 -12.43 9.64
CA ASP A 129 15.27 -13.27 10.10
C ASP A 129 14.55 -12.73 11.34
N THR A 130 15.00 -11.60 11.89
CA THR A 130 14.41 -11.01 13.09
C THR A 130 13.39 -9.96 12.74
N LEU A 131 12.17 -10.08 13.27
CA LEU A 131 11.11 -9.08 13.11
C LEU A 131 11.46 -7.81 13.89
N ALA A 132 11.53 -6.68 13.20
CA ALA A 132 11.80 -5.36 13.79
C ALA A 132 10.52 -4.53 13.96
N LEU A 133 9.55 -4.68 13.06
CA LEU A 133 8.27 -3.97 13.10
C LEU A 133 7.17 -4.79 12.45
N SER A 134 5.98 -4.80 13.05
CA SER A 134 4.77 -5.38 12.47
C SER A 134 3.55 -4.57 12.91
N TYR A 135 2.67 -4.24 11.96
CA TYR A 135 1.33 -3.77 12.27
C TYR A 135 0.31 -4.42 11.35
N LEU A 136 -0.91 -4.58 11.86
CA LEU A 136 -2.05 -5.10 11.09
C LEU A 136 -2.56 -4.08 10.06
N ASN A 137 -2.40 -2.79 10.36
CA ASN A 137 -2.68 -1.70 9.43
C ASN A 137 -1.60 -0.61 9.56
N CYS A 138 -0.68 -0.55 8.59
CA CYS A 138 0.40 0.44 8.61
C CYS A 138 -0.04 1.83 8.14
N HIS A 139 -1.14 1.94 7.39
CA HIS A 139 -1.75 3.24 7.07
C HIS A 139 -2.21 3.97 8.33
N GLU A 140 -2.81 3.23 9.26
CA GLU A 140 -3.27 3.79 10.54
C GLU A 140 -2.14 3.95 11.56
N SER A 141 -1.22 2.98 11.63
CA SER A 141 -0.20 2.92 12.67
C SER A 141 1.01 3.81 12.39
N ILE A 142 1.30 4.08 11.11
CA ILE A 142 2.44 4.88 10.66
C ILE A 142 1.89 6.04 9.82
N THR A 143 1.54 7.12 10.51
CA THR A 143 0.91 8.31 9.91
C THR A 143 1.91 9.22 9.20
N ASP A 144 3.18 9.14 9.58
CA ASP A 144 4.27 9.91 8.99
C ASP A 144 5.11 9.04 8.05
N GLN A 145 5.57 9.63 6.94
CA GLN A 145 6.48 8.97 6.00
C GLN A 145 7.82 8.59 6.63
N THR A 146 8.22 9.30 7.69
CA THR A 146 9.47 9.13 8.42
C THR A 146 9.16 8.66 9.83
N PHE A 147 9.78 7.55 10.25
CA PHE A 147 9.60 6.98 11.59
C PHE A 147 10.91 6.38 12.11
N LYS A 148 10.92 5.96 13.37
CA LYS A 148 12.07 5.29 13.99
C LYS A 148 11.92 3.78 13.91
N LEU A 149 13.01 3.11 13.58
CA LEU A 149 13.10 1.66 13.52
C LEU A 149 14.29 1.18 14.37
N ASP A 150 14.12 0.07 15.06
CA ASP A 150 15.21 -0.59 15.78
C ASP A 150 15.99 -1.50 14.79
N TYR A 151 17.23 -1.12 14.50
CA TYR A 151 18.14 -1.87 13.64
C TYR A 151 19.07 -2.81 14.41
N SER A 152 18.96 -2.89 15.75
CA SER A 152 19.92 -3.61 16.60
C SER A 152 20.10 -5.09 16.22
N ALA A 153 19.05 -5.73 15.72
CA ALA A 153 19.08 -7.11 15.26
C ALA A 153 19.93 -7.35 14.01
N CYS A 154 20.34 -6.29 13.30
CA CYS A 154 21.16 -6.39 12.09
C CYS A 154 22.62 -6.78 12.39
N GLY A 155 23.11 -6.52 13.61
CA GLY A 155 24.51 -6.75 13.96
C GLY A 155 25.47 -5.95 13.08
N ASP A 156 26.53 -6.59 12.59
CA ASP A 156 27.51 -5.93 11.70
C ASP A 156 26.98 -5.71 10.29
N SER A 157 26.14 -6.62 9.78
CA SER A 157 25.51 -6.53 8.47
C SER A 157 24.32 -7.47 8.37
N CYS A 158 23.28 -7.06 7.67
CA CYS A 158 22.10 -7.88 7.37
C CYS A 158 21.41 -7.39 6.09
N VAL A 159 20.34 -8.06 5.68
CA VAL A 159 19.39 -7.52 4.72
C VAL A 159 18.14 -7.09 5.48
N LEU A 160 17.73 -5.84 5.30
CA LEU A 160 16.41 -5.37 5.71
C LEU A 160 15.40 -5.83 4.67
N TYR A 161 14.35 -6.53 5.11
CA TYR A 161 13.22 -6.89 4.26
C TYR A 161 12.01 -6.07 4.66
N TRP A 162 11.50 -5.27 3.73
CA TRP A 162 10.28 -4.48 3.90
C TRP A 162 9.15 -5.14 3.12
N TYR A 163 8.08 -5.49 3.81
CA TYR A 163 6.87 -6.11 3.26
C TYR A 163 5.68 -5.22 3.54
N TRP A 164 4.88 -4.92 2.52
CA TRP A 164 3.58 -4.26 2.71
C TRP A 164 2.54 -4.83 1.75
N LEU A 165 1.37 -5.16 2.30
CA LEU A 165 0.20 -5.53 1.52
C LEU A 165 -0.85 -4.43 1.62
N GLY A 166 -1.07 -3.74 0.49
CA GLY A 166 -2.11 -2.73 0.37
C GLY A 166 -3.45 -3.35 0.03
N VAL A 167 -4.45 -3.10 0.87
CA VAL A 167 -5.86 -3.42 0.67
C VAL A 167 -6.56 -2.17 0.17
N ARG A 168 -6.91 -2.16 -1.11
CA ARG A 168 -7.62 -1.04 -1.74
C ARG A 168 -9.05 -1.43 -2.06
N TYR A 169 -10.01 -0.61 -1.65
CA TYR A 169 -11.39 -0.71 -2.10
C TYR A 169 -11.66 0.24 -3.26
N LEU A 170 -11.96 -0.30 -4.45
CA LEU A 170 -12.28 0.49 -5.64
C LEU A 170 -13.36 -0.20 -6.47
N LYS A 171 -14.33 0.56 -7.01
CA LYS A 171 -15.39 0.04 -7.88
C LYS A 171 -16.15 -1.15 -7.24
N LYS A 172 -16.43 -1.03 -5.95
CA LYS A 172 -17.13 -2.05 -5.13
C LYS A 172 -16.41 -3.41 -5.04
N LYS A 173 -15.09 -3.42 -5.21
CA LYS A 173 -14.25 -4.61 -5.10
C LYS A 173 -12.99 -4.28 -4.31
N TYR A 174 -12.50 -5.25 -3.55
CA TYR A 174 -11.18 -5.18 -2.95
C TYR A 174 -10.11 -5.56 -3.97
N SER A 175 -8.91 -5.03 -3.79
CA SER A 175 -7.71 -5.31 -4.54
C SER A 175 -6.57 -5.43 -3.54
N TRP A 176 -5.79 -6.50 -3.62
CA TRP A 176 -4.66 -6.73 -2.74
C TRP A 176 -3.36 -6.55 -3.52
N GLN A 177 -2.54 -5.61 -3.06
CA GLN A 177 -1.35 -5.15 -3.73
C GLN A 177 -0.12 -5.56 -2.95
N VAL A 178 0.78 -6.31 -3.58
CA VAL A 178 2.03 -6.77 -2.95
C VAL A 178 3.15 -5.79 -3.21
N TYR A 179 3.82 -5.33 -2.15
CA TYR A 179 5.04 -4.52 -2.22
C TYR A 179 6.13 -5.16 -1.36
N LYS A 180 7.35 -5.26 -1.92
CA LYS A 180 8.51 -5.87 -1.28
C LYS A 180 9.78 -5.18 -1.70
N GLU A 181 10.67 -4.92 -0.74
CA GLU A 181 12.00 -4.40 -0.99
C GLU A 181 13.01 -5.03 -0.03
N CYS A 182 14.22 -5.26 -0.53
CA CYS A 182 15.38 -5.77 0.19
C CYS A 182 16.48 -4.72 0.15
N ILE A 183 17.03 -4.39 1.31
CA ILE A 183 18.08 -3.37 1.44
C ILE A 183 19.24 -3.99 2.22
N PRO A 184 20.40 -4.25 1.58
CA PRO A 184 21.59 -4.66 2.31
C PRO A 184 22.06 -3.53 3.21
N LEU A 185 22.36 -3.84 4.47
CA LEU A 185 22.76 -2.90 5.51
C LEU A 185 24.10 -3.29 6.15
N TYR A 186 24.83 -2.30 6.63
CA TYR A 186 26.03 -2.50 7.45
C TYR A 186 26.09 -1.51 8.62
N SER A 187 26.75 -1.92 9.70
CA SER A 187 27.01 -1.06 10.86
C SER A 187 28.14 -0.06 10.56
N GLY A 188 27.98 1.20 10.97
CA GLY A 188 29.03 2.22 10.80
C GLY A 188 30.36 1.88 11.52
N SER A 189 30.32 0.98 12.51
CA SER A 189 31.49 0.48 13.23
C SER A 189 32.29 -0.59 12.47
N GLY A 190 31.73 -1.21 11.42
CA GLY A 190 32.33 -2.34 10.70
C GLY A 190 33.15 -1.99 9.44
N GLY A 191 33.20 -0.72 9.04
CA GLY A 191 33.77 -0.31 7.75
C GLY A 191 32.89 -0.70 6.55
N ALA A 192 32.86 0.12 5.51
CA ALA A 192 32.06 -0.18 4.32
C ALA A 192 32.58 -1.47 3.63
N PRO A 193 31.71 -2.45 3.31
CA PRO A 193 32.11 -3.62 2.54
C PRO A 193 32.65 -3.19 1.17
N SER A 194 33.85 -3.63 0.82
CA SER A 194 34.47 -3.34 -0.48
C SER A 194 33.70 -4.07 -1.58
N THR A 195 32.86 -3.36 -2.32
CA THR A 195 32.13 -3.93 -3.47
C THR A 195 32.69 -3.31 -4.75
N GLU A 196 33.19 -4.14 -5.67
CA GLU A 196 33.63 -3.67 -7.00
C GLU A 196 32.42 -3.08 -7.74
N VAL A 197 32.55 -1.81 -8.15
CA VAL A 197 31.47 -0.99 -8.69
C VAL A 197 31.20 -1.38 -10.14
N SER A 198 30.02 -1.96 -10.41
CA SER A 198 29.34 -1.78 -11.69
C SER A 198 28.26 -0.72 -11.49
N ALA A 199 28.37 0.40 -12.21
CA ALA A 199 27.50 1.55 -12.06
C ALA A 199 26.05 1.24 -12.48
N ALA A 200 25.20 0.91 -11.50
CA ALA A 200 23.76 1.08 -11.57
C ALA A 200 23.36 2.12 -10.52
N GLY A 201 22.75 3.22 -10.98
CA GLY A 201 22.64 4.48 -10.25
C GLY A 201 21.88 4.36 -8.92
N SER A 202 22.59 4.62 -7.82
CA SER A 202 21.99 5.03 -6.56
C SER A 202 21.42 6.44 -6.74
N ALA A 203 20.11 6.54 -6.98
CA ALA A 203 19.44 7.82 -6.99
C ALA A 203 19.31 8.31 -5.54
N ALA A 204 19.91 9.46 -5.24
CA ALA A 204 19.71 10.15 -3.98
C ALA A 204 18.21 10.40 -3.77
N ALA A 205 17.72 10.14 -2.55
CA ALA A 205 16.34 10.41 -2.18
C ALA A 205 16.04 11.91 -2.38
N PRO A 206 14.87 12.30 -2.93
CA PRO A 206 14.49 13.70 -2.95
C PRO A 206 14.30 14.18 -1.50
N GLU A 207 14.94 15.31 -1.18
CA GLU A 207 14.63 16.10 0.02
C GLU A 207 13.23 16.71 -0.16
N ALA A 208 12.39 16.57 0.87
CA ALA A 208 11.09 17.22 0.93
C ALA A 208 11.30 18.67 1.39
N ASP A 209 11.12 19.62 0.47
CA ASP A 209 11.10 21.03 0.82
C ASP A 209 9.75 21.40 1.44
N SER A 210 9.81 21.97 2.64
CA SER A 210 8.69 22.56 3.36
C SER A 210 9.10 23.99 3.68
N THR A 211 8.59 24.97 2.94
CA THR A 211 7.66 26.00 3.44
C THR A 211 7.56 27.21 2.50
N THR A 212 6.39 27.86 2.60
CA THR A 212 6.08 29.28 2.38
C THR A 212 5.47 29.74 1.04
N VAL A 213 4.25 30.26 1.23
CA VAL A 213 3.40 31.10 0.39
C VAL A 213 4.20 32.14 -0.39
N GLY A 214 4.07 32.10 -1.72
CA GLY A 214 4.54 33.13 -2.64
C GLY A 214 3.56 33.30 -3.78
N SER A 215 2.67 34.27 -3.64
CA SER A 215 1.78 34.75 -4.70
C SER A 215 2.62 35.22 -5.90
N SER A 216 2.37 34.66 -7.07
CA SER A 216 2.74 35.28 -8.34
C SER A 216 1.75 34.86 -9.42
N ASN A 217 1.08 35.89 -9.91
CA ASN A 217 0.04 35.91 -10.90
C ASN A 217 0.69 35.77 -12.29
N GLU A 218 0.52 34.65 -12.98
CA GLU A 218 0.72 34.58 -14.43
C GLU A 218 -0.44 33.84 -15.12
N THR A 219 -1.11 34.61 -15.96
CA THR A 219 -2.19 34.24 -16.87
C THR A 219 -1.70 33.27 -17.94
N PRO A 220 -2.35 32.12 -18.16
CA PRO A 220 -2.16 31.34 -19.37
C PRO A 220 -3.13 31.79 -20.47
N THR A 221 -2.58 32.16 -21.62
CA THR A 221 -3.31 32.44 -22.86
C THR A 221 -3.90 31.15 -23.44
N GLU A 222 -5.21 31.20 -23.68
CA GLU A 222 -6.03 30.16 -24.29
C GLU A 222 -5.74 30.04 -25.80
N SER A 223 -5.59 28.81 -26.30
CA SER A 223 -5.77 28.52 -27.72
C SER A 223 -6.89 27.50 -27.87
N THR A 224 -8.04 28.02 -28.26
CA THR A 224 -9.32 27.37 -28.49
C THR A 224 -9.32 26.64 -29.83
N GLU A 225 -9.63 25.34 -29.84
CA GLU A 225 -10.26 24.69 -31.00
C GLU A 225 -11.56 24.03 -30.53
N ALA A 226 -12.69 24.51 -31.05
CA ALA A 226 -14.03 24.12 -30.66
C ALA A 226 -14.52 22.86 -31.42
N PRO A 227 -15.47 22.09 -30.85
CA PRO A 227 -15.85 20.77 -31.36
C PRO A 227 -17.03 20.83 -32.33
N THR A 228 -17.10 19.86 -33.24
CA THR A 228 -18.30 19.57 -34.04
C THR A 228 -19.27 18.69 -33.25
N SER A 229 -20.52 19.17 -33.19
CA SER A 229 -21.68 18.60 -32.50
C SER A 229 -22.24 17.35 -33.21
N SER A 230 -22.74 16.40 -32.42
CA SER A 230 -23.85 15.52 -32.83
C SER A 230 -24.73 15.17 -31.63
N THR A 231 -25.90 15.80 -31.64
CA THR A 231 -27.15 15.59 -30.91
C THR A 231 -27.61 14.13 -30.87
N ILE A 232 -28.02 13.63 -29.69
CA ILE A 232 -29.21 12.75 -29.52
C ILE A 232 -29.91 13.05 -28.16
N GLU A 233 -31.23 13.09 -28.23
CA GLU A 233 -32.31 13.43 -27.27
C GLU A 233 -32.41 12.58 -25.97
N PRO A 234 -33.22 13.04 -24.99
CA PRO A 234 -33.31 12.44 -23.65
C PRO A 234 -34.28 11.25 -23.62
N VAL A 235 -33.90 10.19 -22.88
CA VAL A 235 -34.83 9.10 -22.53
C VAL A 235 -35.42 9.37 -21.15
N GLU A 236 -36.75 9.30 -21.15
CA GLU A 236 -37.70 9.51 -20.08
C GLU A 236 -37.49 8.59 -18.86
N THR A 237 -37.75 9.17 -17.69
CA THR A 237 -37.88 8.51 -16.39
C THR A 237 -39.09 7.60 -16.33
N THR A 238 -38.91 6.37 -15.86
CA THR A 238 -40.03 5.55 -15.37
C THR A 238 -39.73 5.10 -13.94
N GLN A 239 -40.52 5.63 -13.00
CA GLN A 239 -40.63 5.13 -11.63
C GLN A 239 -41.35 3.77 -11.69
N THR A 240 -40.92 2.82 -10.86
CA THR A 240 -41.69 1.59 -10.60
C THR A 240 -41.63 1.32 -9.10
N GLU A 241 -42.83 1.29 -8.51
CA GLU A 241 -43.10 1.04 -7.09
C GLU A 241 -42.70 -0.37 -6.65
N ALA A 242 -42.37 -0.45 -5.36
CA ALA A 242 -42.15 -1.68 -4.62
C ALA A 242 -43.48 -2.38 -4.25
N PRO A 243 -43.54 -3.72 -4.22
CA PRO A 243 -44.58 -4.42 -3.49
C PRO A 243 -44.14 -4.71 -2.05
N SER A 244 -44.90 -4.18 -1.09
CA SER A 244 -44.96 -4.63 0.30
C SER A 244 -45.46 -6.07 0.39
N THR A 245 -44.90 -6.86 1.30
CA THR A 245 -45.57 -8.05 1.86
C THR A 245 -45.19 -8.26 3.32
N ASP A 246 -46.18 -8.75 4.05
CA ASP A 246 -46.38 -8.64 5.49
C ASP A 246 -45.42 -9.40 6.40
N THR A 247 -45.22 -8.77 7.55
CA THR A 247 -44.71 -9.29 8.81
C THR A 247 -45.50 -10.51 9.30
N ALA A 248 -44.81 -11.63 9.55
CA ALA A 248 -45.30 -12.70 10.40
C ALA A 248 -44.27 -13.04 11.48
N SER A 249 -44.74 -13.00 12.73
CA SER A 249 -43.95 -13.13 13.95
C SER A 249 -43.63 -14.59 14.34
N THR A 250 -42.39 -14.76 14.84
CA THR A 250 -41.81 -15.69 15.85
C THR A 250 -42.61 -16.91 16.34
N PRO A 251 -41.92 -18.06 16.54
CA PRO A 251 -41.71 -18.48 17.94
C PRO A 251 -40.25 -18.81 18.31
N THR A 252 -39.96 -18.53 19.58
CA THR A 252 -38.72 -18.61 20.35
C THR A 252 -38.14 -20.04 20.49
N PRO A 253 -36.79 -20.22 20.43
CA PRO A 253 -36.15 -21.45 20.90
C PRO A 253 -36.09 -21.52 22.43
N ALA A 254 -36.49 -22.66 22.98
CA ALA A 254 -36.48 -22.96 24.41
C ALA A 254 -35.05 -22.92 25.01
N THR A 255 -34.95 -22.29 26.17
CA THR A 255 -33.75 -22.24 27.03
C THR A 255 -33.45 -23.61 27.64
N THR A 256 -32.26 -24.15 27.35
CA THR A 256 -31.72 -25.35 27.99
C THR A 256 -31.10 -24.99 29.35
N PRO A 257 -31.34 -25.76 30.43
CA PRO A 257 -30.87 -25.40 31.77
C PRO A 257 -29.37 -25.64 31.98
N LYS A 258 -28.76 -24.71 32.74
CA LYS A 258 -27.36 -24.66 33.18
C LYS A 258 -26.88 -25.94 33.86
N CYS A 259 -25.70 -26.43 33.45
CA CYS A 259 -24.92 -27.43 34.17
C CYS A 259 -24.57 -26.94 35.60
N LYS A 260 -24.88 -27.75 36.62
CA LYS A 260 -24.42 -27.53 38.00
C LYS A 260 -22.96 -27.95 38.11
N ALA A 261 -22.08 -27.02 38.44
CA ALA A 261 -20.70 -27.33 38.83
C ALA A 261 -20.68 -28.06 40.18
N ALA A 262 -19.94 -29.16 40.26
CA ALA A 262 -19.71 -29.90 41.49
C ALA A 262 -18.75 -29.13 42.40
N ARG A 263 -19.19 -28.84 43.63
CA ARG A 263 -18.39 -28.17 44.66
C ARG A 263 -17.43 -29.20 45.29
N LYS A 264 -16.14 -29.09 44.97
CA LYS A 264 -15.06 -29.88 45.60
C LYS A 264 -14.97 -29.49 47.08
N ARG A 265 -15.25 -30.43 48.00
CA ARG A 265 -14.98 -30.26 49.44
C ARG A 265 -13.48 -30.31 49.67
N ILE A 266 -12.93 -29.22 50.18
CA ILE A 266 -11.61 -29.19 50.83
C ILE A 266 -11.81 -29.80 52.23
N ARG A 267 -11.03 -30.84 52.54
CA ARG A 267 -10.86 -31.36 53.91
C ARG A 267 -9.66 -30.62 54.52
N THR A 268 -9.91 -29.97 55.66
CA THR A 268 -8.96 -29.73 56.74
C THR A 268 -9.58 -30.31 57.99
#